data_AF-A0A1F9MZ49-F1
#
_entry.id   AF-A0A1F9MZ49-F1
#
_cell.length_a   1.000
_cell.length_b   1.000
_cell.length_c   1.000
_cell.angle_alpha   90.00
_cell.angle_beta   90.00
_cell.angle_gamma   90.00
#
_symmetry.space_group_name_H-M   'P 1'
#
loop_
_entity.id
_entity.type
_entity.pdbx_description
1 polymer ?
#
loop_
_entity_poly.entity_id
_entity_poly.type
_entity_poly.pdbx_seq_one_letter_code
_entity_poly.pdbx_strand_id
1 'polypeptide(L)'
;MKKKTNSNKQYVLLLFTLFVTVFLFYSKAPAEDQIRPSAIIKLPEDENAILVDKKNQTLFLVRSKAGELMVRYKMPCSTGEMAGVKQKAGDKKTPEGIYFLKDEYEDQYLSPVYGVKAFPLDYPNLMDKRTGKDGSAIWIHGTNKVLKPMDSNGCVALENSSILKLAEYITLDSTPVILIEKFNRIDKETVVKQEQEINHLLDQWLKAVESGSYHEYLSFYSDEYLPEIDWWTKWMEIRKNSSGPDSGFKIERDRTGIYYHDQVFVALFDYSATLNNEKLLLGKRKLFLEKKDQVYKIIGEAYQTVSKEFMTGQTPLLAAALKVMRSASKQEPVVETKPIITAKPSLETKPVQETKSIQDIVNQWLAAWSTKDMDKYASFYANNFYSDGMNKKKWVERKKNIAGRNNIIKVSGKKFQIRQTNDTCEVTFFQDYQSSGLTTQGTKKLNLTNKGGSWKIYQESWKEK
;
A
#
# COMPACT_ATOMS: atom_id res chain seq x y z
N MET A 1 71.89 57.06 -58.45
CA MET A 1 72.29 56.30 -57.23
C MET A 1 71.70 56.95 -55.98
N LYS A 2 71.48 56.14 -54.92
CA LYS A 2 71.12 56.50 -53.52
C LYS A 2 69.67 56.97 -53.21
N LYS A 3 68.99 56.10 -52.44
CA LYS A 3 68.09 56.34 -51.29
C LYS A 3 66.90 57.33 -51.45
N LYS A 4 65.70 56.83 -51.15
CA LYS A 4 65.02 57.10 -49.85
C LYS A 4 63.80 56.21 -49.56
N THR A 5 63.69 55.84 -48.28
CA THR A 5 62.47 55.55 -47.50
C THR A 5 61.38 54.64 -48.08
N ASN A 6 61.37 53.40 -47.61
CA ASN A 6 60.20 52.52 -47.62
C ASN A 6 59.12 53.08 -46.66
N SER A 7 57.87 53.16 -47.08
CA SER A 7 56.78 53.83 -46.32
C SER A 7 55.64 52.87 -46.02
N ASN A 8 55.30 52.77 -44.73
CA ASN A 8 53.99 52.45 -44.16
C ASN A 8 53.25 51.19 -44.65
N LYS A 9 53.16 50.19 -43.77
CA LYS A 9 52.00 49.96 -42.87
C LYS A 9 50.71 49.55 -43.60
N GLN A 10 50.59 48.25 -43.85
CA GLN A 10 49.41 47.39 -43.61
C GLN A 10 49.89 45.94 -43.81
N TYR A 11 49.07 44.93 -43.48
CA TYR A 11 49.39 43.48 -43.60
C TYR A 11 50.32 42.81 -42.56
N VAL A 12 50.35 43.27 -41.30
CA VAL A 12 50.68 42.38 -40.15
C VAL A 12 49.77 42.67 -38.95
N LEU A 13 48.45 42.57 -39.14
CA LEU A 13 47.48 42.44 -38.04
C LEU A 13 46.16 41.83 -38.54
N LEU A 14 46.21 40.60 -39.05
CA LEU A 14 45.02 39.89 -39.55
C LEU A 14 45.10 38.38 -39.29
N LEU A 15 45.55 38.01 -38.08
CA LEU A 15 45.60 36.63 -37.62
C LEU A 15 45.49 36.48 -36.08
N PHE A 16 45.08 37.53 -35.35
CA PHE A 16 44.96 37.49 -33.88
C PHE A 16 43.77 38.30 -33.29
N THR A 17 42.70 38.49 -34.06
CA THR A 17 41.39 38.97 -33.58
C THR A 17 40.24 38.28 -34.32
N LEU A 18 40.19 36.94 -34.21
CA LEU A 18 38.95 36.17 -34.43
C LEU A 18 38.62 35.28 -33.20
N PHE A 19 38.99 35.78 -32.03
CA PHE A 19 38.36 35.43 -30.75
C PHE A 19 37.44 36.59 -30.39
N VAL A 20 36.30 36.29 -29.75
CA VAL A 20 35.13 37.17 -29.50
C VAL A 20 34.04 37.09 -30.59
N THR A 21 32.82 36.73 -30.14
CA THR A 21 31.53 36.84 -30.85
C THR A 21 31.20 35.87 -32.01
N VAL A 22 31.68 34.63 -31.96
CA VAL A 22 30.70 33.53 -32.08
C VAL A 22 30.00 33.45 -30.73
N PHE A 23 29.01 34.33 -30.53
CA PHE A 23 28.03 34.11 -29.47
C PHE A 23 27.26 32.86 -29.90
N LEU A 24 27.68 31.73 -29.34
CA LEU A 24 26.85 30.54 -29.33
C LEU A 24 25.52 30.95 -28.70
N PHE A 25 24.50 31.12 -29.53
CA PHE A 25 23.11 30.94 -29.11
C PHE A 25 22.91 29.44 -28.80
N TYR A 26 23.65 28.94 -27.81
CA TYR A 26 23.14 27.92 -26.92
C TYR A 26 21.93 28.56 -26.28
N SER A 27 20.77 28.30 -26.88
CA SER A 27 19.46 28.47 -26.25
C SER A 27 19.54 27.77 -24.91
N LYS A 28 19.81 28.53 -23.86
CA LYS A 28 19.82 28.04 -22.49
C LYS A 28 18.40 27.52 -22.29
N ALA A 29 18.25 26.19 -22.21
CA ALA A 29 16.94 25.58 -21.99
C ALA A 29 16.28 26.32 -20.82
N PRO A 30 14.97 26.63 -20.89
CA PRO A 30 14.30 27.42 -19.87
C PRO A 30 14.63 26.82 -18.51
N ALA A 31 15.20 27.63 -17.63
CA ALA A 31 15.71 27.14 -16.35
C ALA A 31 14.53 26.54 -15.58
N GLU A 32 14.66 25.27 -15.20
CA GLU A 32 13.67 24.61 -14.37
C GLU A 32 13.68 25.32 -13.00
N ASP A 33 12.51 25.73 -12.49
CA ASP A 33 12.39 26.48 -11.24
C ASP A 33 12.29 25.53 -10.05
N GLN A 34 13.15 25.70 -9.04
CA GLN A 34 13.10 24.91 -7.80
C GLN A 34 11.86 25.24 -6.97
N ILE A 35 11.13 24.22 -6.54
CA ILE A 35 9.89 24.34 -5.74
C ILE A 35 9.85 23.36 -4.58
N ARG A 36 8.96 23.62 -3.62
CA ARG A 36 8.62 22.70 -2.51
C ARG A 36 7.11 22.73 -2.27
N PRO A 37 6.31 22.06 -3.12
CA PRO A 37 4.86 22.04 -2.95
C PRO A 37 4.51 21.18 -1.74
N SER A 38 3.58 21.63 -0.89
CA SER A 38 3.18 20.91 0.33
C SER A 38 2.59 19.52 0.06
N ALA A 39 2.24 19.22 -1.19
CA ALA A 39 1.61 17.97 -1.60
C ALA A 39 2.61 16.89 -2.09
N ILE A 40 3.90 17.20 -2.23
CA ILE A 40 4.94 16.23 -2.58
C ILE A 40 5.99 16.25 -1.48
N ILE A 41 6.04 15.19 -0.69
CA ILE A 41 7.05 14.99 0.38
C ILE A 41 8.28 14.31 -0.21
N LYS A 42 8.06 13.31 -1.07
CA LYS A 42 9.12 12.61 -1.81
C LYS A 42 8.62 12.25 -3.20
N LEU A 43 9.43 12.55 -4.22
CA LEU A 43 9.29 12.01 -5.56
C LEU A 43 10.55 11.16 -5.82
N PRO A 44 10.46 9.97 -6.42
CA PRO A 44 11.67 9.20 -6.71
C PRO A 44 12.54 9.95 -7.73
N GLU A 45 13.84 9.71 -7.68
CA GLU A 45 14.79 10.41 -8.56
C GLU A 45 14.47 10.14 -10.04
N ASP A 46 14.61 11.17 -10.86
CA ASP A 46 14.26 11.22 -12.29
C ASP A 46 12.77 11.02 -12.65
N GLU A 47 11.89 10.77 -11.68
CA GLU A 47 10.44 10.67 -11.92
C GLU A 47 9.75 12.03 -12.05
N ASN A 48 8.59 12.03 -12.71
CA ASN A 48 7.72 13.20 -12.86
C ASN A 48 6.44 13.06 -12.02
N ALA A 49 5.87 14.20 -11.61
CA ALA A 49 4.59 14.35 -10.95
C ALA A 49 3.76 15.46 -11.61
N ILE A 50 2.44 15.28 -11.65
CA ILE A 50 1.49 16.27 -12.15
C ILE A 50 0.79 16.89 -10.96
N LEU A 51 0.82 18.22 -10.86
CA LEU A 51 0.16 18.99 -9.81
C LEU A 51 -0.82 19.97 -10.46
N VAL A 52 -2.10 19.90 -10.11
CA VAL A 52 -3.14 20.80 -10.66
C VAL A 52 -3.62 21.73 -9.57
N ASP A 53 -3.33 23.01 -9.73
CA ASP A 53 -3.92 24.10 -8.95
C ASP A 53 -5.25 24.49 -9.59
N LYS A 54 -6.35 24.07 -8.97
CA LYS A 54 -7.70 24.35 -9.45
C LYS A 54 -7.99 25.86 -9.44
N LYS A 55 -7.73 26.56 -8.34
CA LYS A 55 -8.05 27.99 -8.20
C LYS A 55 -7.37 28.86 -9.24
N ASN A 56 -6.11 28.57 -9.56
CA ASN A 56 -5.33 29.29 -10.56
C ASN A 56 -5.38 28.63 -11.95
N GLN A 57 -6.20 27.60 -12.14
CA GLN A 57 -6.42 26.89 -13.41
C GLN A 57 -5.09 26.57 -14.13
N THR A 58 -4.15 26.00 -13.36
CA THR A 58 -2.78 25.75 -13.79
C THR A 58 -2.37 24.32 -13.48
N LEU A 59 -1.84 23.61 -14.49
CA LEU A 59 -1.14 22.35 -14.33
C LEU A 59 0.37 22.61 -14.30
N PHE A 60 1.05 22.01 -13.33
CA PHE A 60 2.51 21.97 -13.22
C PHE A 60 2.99 20.54 -13.45
N LEU A 61 3.95 20.37 -14.36
CA LEU A 61 4.75 19.16 -14.47
C LEU A 61 6.02 19.37 -13.63
N VAL A 62 6.17 18.56 -12.59
CA VAL A 62 7.27 18.60 -11.62
C VAL A 62 8.15 17.38 -11.81
N ARG A 63 9.48 17.49 -11.62
CA ARG A 63 10.43 16.37 -11.65
C ARG A 63 11.34 16.39 -10.40
N SER A 64 11.79 15.22 -9.93
CA SER A 64 12.94 15.12 -9.02
C SER A 64 14.26 15.14 -9.78
N LYS A 65 15.18 16.00 -9.36
CA LYS A 65 16.54 16.07 -9.90
C LYS A 65 17.53 16.47 -8.82
N ALA A 66 18.56 15.65 -8.62
CA ALA A 66 19.51 15.72 -7.52
C ALA A 66 18.83 15.81 -6.13
N GLY A 67 17.69 15.13 -5.96
CA GLY A 67 16.91 15.16 -4.72
C GLY A 67 16.16 16.48 -4.41
N GLU A 68 16.09 17.42 -5.37
CA GLU A 68 15.25 18.61 -5.27
C GLU A 68 14.15 18.60 -6.34
N LEU A 69 13.01 19.24 -6.06
CA LEU A 69 11.85 19.28 -6.96
C LEU A 69 11.91 20.51 -7.86
N MET A 70 11.77 20.28 -9.17
CA MET A 70 11.90 21.30 -10.20
C MET A 70 10.65 21.36 -11.08
N VAL A 71 10.15 22.55 -11.40
CA VAL A 71 9.08 22.72 -12.41
C VAL A 71 9.68 22.58 -13.80
N ARG A 72 9.27 21.52 -14.51
CA ARG A 72 9.59 21.29 -15.92
C ARG A 72 8.72 22.16 -16.83
N TYR A 73 7.40 22.12 -16.63
CA TYR A 73 6.44 22.95 -17.38
C TYR A 73 5.34 23.49 -16.48
N LYS A 74 4.85 24.68 -16.83
CA LYS A 74 3.62 25.28 -16.32
C LYS A 74 2.67 25.46 -17.50
N MET A 75 1.48 24.88 -17.43
CA MET A 75 0.49 24.84 -18.50
C MET A 75 -0.84 25.42 -17.97
N PRO A 76 -1.51 26.32 -18.72
CA PRO A 76 -2.91 26.64 -18.44
C PRO A 76 -3.76 25.36 -18.55
N CYS A 77 -4.72 25.20 -17.65
CA CYS A 77 -5.70 24.12 -17.74
C CYS A 77 -7.13 24.64 -17.53
N SER A 78 -8.11 23.77 -17.72
CA SER A 78 -9.48 23.99 -17.29
C SER A 78 -9.93 22.85 -16.41
N THR A 79 -10.67 23.15 -15.35
CA THR A 79 -11.22 22.18 -14.40
C THR A 79 -12.76 22.25 -14.43
N GLY A 80 -13.41 21.59 -13.47
CA GLY A 80 -14.87 21.55 -13.36
C GLY A 80 -15.51 22.95 -13.29
N GLU A 81 -16.66 23.09 -13.95
CA GLU A 81 -17.52 24.29 -13.96
C GLU A 81 -17.91 24.75 -12.54
N MET A 82 -17.97 23.81 -11.59
CA MET A 82 -18.34 24.10 -10.20
C MET A 82 -17.13 24.04 -9.25
N ALA A 83 -17.03 25.01 -8.35
CA ALA A 83 -15.94 25.13 -7.38
C ALA A 83 -16.02 24.10 -6.22
N GLY A 84 -14.86 23.87 -5.60
CA GLY A 84 -14.68 22.97 -4.45
C GLY A 84 -14.58 21.49 -4.81
N VAL A 85 -14.56 20.64 -3.79
CA VAL A 85 -14.31 19.18 -3.92
C VAL A 85 -15.51 18.46 -4.55
N LYS A 86 -15.23 17.56 -5.50
CA LYS A 86 -16.21 16.59 -6.04
C LYS A 86 -16.77 15.68 -4.95
N GLN A 87 -18.07 15.47 -4.98
CA GLN A 87 -18.80 14.58 -4.06
C GLN A 87 -19.64 13.55 -4.81
N LYS A 88 -20.21 13.89 -5.98
CA LYS A 88 -21.14 12.99 -6.69
C LYS A 88 -21.12 13.09 -8.21
N ALA A 89 -21.69 12.10 -8.89
CA ALA A 89 -21.96 12.11 -10.32
C ALA A 89 -22.74 13.37 -10.72
N GLY A 90 -22.36 13.98 -11.85
CA GLY A 90 -23.03 15.17 -12.39
C GLY A 90 -22.85 16.48 -11.63
N ASP A 91 -22.12 16.53 -10.51
CA ASP A 91 -21.88 17.79 -9.75
C ASP A 91 -20.98 18.82 -10.45
N LYS A 92 -20.41 18.46 -11.61
CA LYS A 92 -19.45 19.24 -12.42
C LYS A 92 -18.21 19.74 -11.67
N LYS A 93 -17.82 19.10 -10.58
CA LYS A 93 -16.61 19.46 -9.82
C LYS A 93 -15.43 18.57 -10.20
N THR A 94 -14.23 19.13 -10.22
CA THR A 94 -12.99 18.34 -10.25
C THR A 94 -12.68 17.85 -8.83
N PRO A 95 -12.37 16.55 -8.65
CA PRO A 95 -11.99 16.02 -7.35
C PRO A 95 -10.68 16.63 -6.83
N GLU A 96 -10.43 16.44 -5.54
CA GLU A 96 -9.19 16.82 -4.87
C GLU A 96 -8.66 15.59 -4.15
N GLY A 97 -7.34 15.40 -4.18
CA GLY A 97 -6.69 14.15 -3.76
C GLY A 97 -5.50 13.77 -4.64
N ILE A 98 -4.99 12.56 -4.39
CA ILE A 98 -3.85 11.97 -5.10
C ILE A 98 -4.36 10.79 -5.94
N TYR A 99 -4.12 10.88 -7.24
CA TYR A 99 -4.61 9.98 -8.27
C TYR A 99 -3.46 9.46 -9.14
N PHE A 100 -3.75 8.44 -9.95
CA PHE A 100 -2.81 7.89 -10.92
C PHE A 100 -3.49 7.67 -12.26
N LEU A 101 -2.72 7.84 -13.34
CA LEU A 101 -3.17 7.68 -14.71
C LEU A 101 -3.26 6.19 -15.04
N LYS A 102 -4.44 5.71 -15.43
CA LYS A 102 -4.74 4.27 -15.56
C LYS A 102 -4.65 3.72 -16.98
N ASP A 103 -4.84 4.58 -17.98
CA ASP A 103 -4.97 4.22 -19.39
C ASP A 103 -4.63 5.44 -20.25
N GLU A 104 -4.54 5.26 -21.57
CA GLU A 104 -4.39 6.37 -22.53
C GLU A 104 -5.23 6.15 -23.80
N TYR A 105 -5.81 7.24 -24.30
CA TYR A 105 -6.61 7.25 -25.54
C TYR A 105 -6.09 8.30 -26.51
N GLU A 106 -5.89 7.90 -27.75
CA GLU A 106 -5.59 8.77 -28.90
C GLU A 106 -6.87 9.29 -29.56
N ASP A 107 -6.76 10.41 -30.29
CA ASP A 107 -7.84 11.14 -30.98
C ASP A 107 -8.91 10.24 -31.64
N GLN A 108 -8.49 9.20 -32.36
CA GLN A 108 -9.39 8.27 -33.07
C GLN A 108 -10.38 7.51 -32.18
N TYR A 109 -10.15 7.44 -30.86
CA TYR A 109 -11.03 6.81 -29.88
C TYR A 109 -11.85 7.83 -29.07
N LEU A 110 -11.70 9.12 -29.36
CA LEU A 110 -12.24 10.22 -28.57
C LEU A 110 -13.35 10.96 -29.32
N SER A 111 -14.35 11.42 -28.57
CA SER A 111 -15.27 12.45 -29.08
C SER A 111 -14.51 13.78 -29.23
N PRO A 112 -14.74 14.59 -30.30
CA PRO A 112 -13.94 15.77 -30.61
C PRO A 112 -13.77 16.82 -29.48
N VAL A 113 -14.60 16.79 -28.44
CA VAL A 113 -14.45 17.66 -27.26
C VAL A 113 -13.18 17.36 -26.45
N TYR A 114 -12.70 16.11 -26.44
CA TYR A 114 -11.54 15.65 -25.67
C TYR A 114 -10.19 15.88 -26.39
N GLY A 115 -10.22 16.44 -27.61
CA GLY A 115 -9.01 16.72 -28.37
C GLY A 115 -8.20 15.47 -28.70
N VAL A 116 -6.91 15.65 -28.91
CA VAL A 116 -6.04 14.65 -29.55
C VAL A 116 -5.56 13.52 -28.61
N LYS A 117 -5.68 13.68 -27.30
CA LYS A 117 -5.23 12.68 -26.31
C LYS A 117 -5.98 12.81 -24.99
N ALA A 118 -6.22 11.69 -24.32
CA ALA A 118 -6.81 11.64 -22.98
C ALA A 118 -6.18 10.56 -22.10
N PHE A 119 -6.19 10.78 -20.79
CA PHE A 119 -5.70 9.86 -19.77
C PHE A 119 -6.68 9.77 -18.59
N PRO A 120 -7.34 8.63 -18.36
CA PRO A 120 -8.21 8.45 -17.21
C PRO A 120 -7.46 8.39 -15.87
N LEU A 121 -8.02 9.03 -14.84
CA LEU A 121 -7.57 8.88 -13.45
C LEU A 121 -8.22 7.67 -12.76
N ASP A 122 -7.60 7.16 -11.69
CA ASP A 122 -8.19 6.15 -10.81
C ASP A 122 -9.30 6.69 -9.86
N TYR A 123 -9.95 7.80 -10.20
CA TYR A 123 -11.10 8.34 -9.47
C TYR A 123 -12.40 7.56 -9.78
N PRO A 124 -13.23 7.22 -8.77
CA PRO A 124 -13.00 7.39 -7.33
C PRO A 124 -12.08 6.28 -6.80
N ASN A 125 -11.03 6.70 -6.07
CA ASN A 125 -10.05 5.78 -5.50
C ASN A 125 -10.56 5.18 -4.16
N LEU A 126 -9.70 4.48 -3.41
CA LEU A 126 -10.08 3.86 -2.13
C LEU A 126 -10.58 4.88 -1.09
N MET A 127 -9.97 6.07 -1.01
CA MET A 127 -10.33 7.12 -0.05
C MET A 127 -11.63 7.84 -0.46
N ASP A 128 -11.82 8.08 -1.76
CA ASP A 128 -13.07 8.66 -2.28
C ASP A 128 -14.26 7.76 -1.96
N LYS A 129 -14.15 6.46 -2.26
CA LYS A 129 -15.21 5.46 -1.98
C LYS A 129 -15.55 5.37 -0.50
N ARG A 130 -14.56 5.51 0.39
CA ARG A 130 -14.76 5.50 1.86
C ARG A 130 -15.42 6.75 2.39
N THR A 131 -15.13 7.90 1.79
CA THR A 131 -15.78 9.17 2.12
C THR A 131 -17.16 9.32 1.45
N GLY A 132 -17.65 8.26 0.79
CA GLY A 132 -18.97 8.22 0.16
C GLY A 132 -19.06 8.95 -1.18
N LYS A 133 -17.93 9.36 -1.76
CA LYS A 133 -17.90 10.04 -3.06
C LYS A 133 -18.17 9.04 -4.20
N ASP A 134 -18.94 9.48 -5.18
CA ASP A 134 -19.23 8.70 -6.39
C ASP A 134 -18.93 9.46 -7.70
N GLY A 135 -19.39 8.91 -8.83
CA GLY A 135 -19.06 9.34 -10.18
C GLY A 135 -17.92 8.52 -10.79
N SER A 136 -17.47 8.95 -11.97
CA SER A 136 -16.47 8.27 -12.78
C SER A 136 -15.92 9.23 -13.84
N ALA A 137 -15.06 8.74 -14.74
CA ALA A 137 -14.63 9.44 -15.97
C ALA A 137 -14.00 10.83 -15.76
N ILE A 138 -13.22 10.99 -14.68
CA ILE A 138 -12.36 12.16 -14.49
C ILE A 138 -11.05 11.91 -15.21
N TRP A 139 -10.78 12.65 -16.28
CA TRP A 139 -9.62 12.47 -17.16
C TRP A 139 -8.76 13.74 -17.21
N ILE A 140 -7.47 13.60 -17.55
CA ILE A 140 -6.68 14.70 -18.12
C ILE A 140 -6.75 14.57 -19.65
N HIS A 141 -7.13 15.60 -20.39
CA HIS A 141 -7.31 15.50 -21.84
C HIS A 141 -6.99 16.80 -22.61
N GLY A 142 -6.79 16.70 -23.92
CA GLY A 142 -6.71 17.85 -24.82
C GLY A 142 -8.07 18.53 -25.02
N THR A 143 -8.16 19.56 -25.86
CA THR A 143 -9.46 20.04 -26.32
C THR A 143 -9.37 20.76 -27.65
N ASN A 144 -10.41 20.59 -28.47
CA ASN A 144 -10.64 21.33 -29.70
C ASN A 144 -11.50 22.59 -29.47
N LYS A 145 -11.94 22.85 -28.23
CA LYS A 145 -12.57 24.12 -27.83
C LYS A 145 -11.50 25.15 -27.49
N VAL A 146 -11.87 26.44 -27.49
CA VAL A 146 -11.06 27.47 -26.82
C VAL A 146 -11.00 27.16 -25.33
N LEU A 147 -9.80 26.99 -24.77
CA LEU A 147 -9.60 26.67 -23.36
C LEU A 147 -10.05 27.86 -22.49
N LYS A 148 -11.09 27.64 -21.67
CA LYS A 148 -11.62 28.61 -20.71
C LYS A 148 -11.46 28.05 -19.29
N PRO A 149 -11.19 28.88 -18.27
CA PRO A 149 -11.17 28.42 -16.88
C PRO A 149 -12.54 27.88 -16.47
N MET A 150 -12.57 26.77 -15.71
CA MET A 150 -13.80 26.15 -15.20
C MET A 150 -14.88 25.87 -16.29
N ASP A 151 -14.52 25.10 -17.33
CA ASP A 151 -15.40 24.79 -18.48
C ASP A 151 -15.47 23.27 -18.77
N SER A 152 -15.41 22.46 -17.72
CA SER A 152 -15.47 20.99 -17.80
C SER A 152 -16.52 20.38 -16.85
N ASN A 153 -16.92 19.13 -17.10
CA ASN A 153 -17.79 18.36 -16.19
C ASN A 153 -17.04 17.74 -14.99
N GLY A 154 -15.77 18.11 -14.78
CA GLY A 154 -14.90 17.63 -13.69
C GLY A 154 -13.52 17.16 -14.14
N CYS A 155 -13.31 16.94 -15.44
CA CYS A 155 -12.00 16.65 -16.05
C CYS A 155 -11.02 17.83 -15.95
N VAL A 156 -9.73 17.55 -16.19
CA VAL A 156 -8.68 18.55 -16.38
C VAL A 156 -8.37 18.66 -17.88
N ALA A 157 -8.88 19.70 -18.54
CA ALA A 157 -8.61 19.95 -19.95
C ALA A 157 -7.35 20.81 -20.15
N LEU A 158 -6.61 20.55 -21.23
CA LEU A 158 -5.44 21.28 -21.69
C LEU A 158 -5.60 21.62 -23.18
N GLU A 159 -4.81 22.56 -23.68
CA GLU A 159 -4.62 22.69 -25.14
C GLU A 159 -4.00 21.40 -25.72
N ASN A 160 -4.32 21.07 -26.97
CA ASN A 160 -3.79 19.88 -27.65
C ASN A 160 -2.25 19.83 -27.68
N SER A 161 -1.59 20.98 -27.87
CA SER A 161 -0.13 21.10 -27.78
C SER A 161 0.42 20.75 -26.39
N SER A 162 -0.32 21.12 -25.34
CA SER A 162 0.07 20.89 -23.95
C SER A 162 -0.16 19.45 -23.51
N ILE A 163 -1.27 18.80 -23.91
CA ILE A 163 -1.49 17.37 -23.57
C ILE A 163 -0.49 16.45 -24.28
N LEU A 164 -0.15 16.73 -25.55
CA LEU A 164 0.87 15.97 -26.29
C LEU A 164 2.24 16.11 -25.61
N LYS A 165 2.63 17.33 -25.24
CA LYS A 165 3.87 17.59 -24.51
C LYS A 165 3.88 16.97 -23.11
N LEU A 166 2.72 16.87 -22.46
CA LEU A 166 2.61 16.21 -21.15
C LEU A 166 2.78 14.68 -21.27
N ALA A 167 2.30 14.09 -22.36
CA ALA A 167 2.35 12.65 -22.62
C ALA A 167 3.77 12.07 -22.60
N GLU A 168 4.75 12.81 -23.12
CA GLU A 168 6.19 12.45 -23.12
C GLU A 168 6.75 12.12 -21.72
N TYR A 169 6.10 12.57 -20.64
CA TYR A 169 6.59 12.46 -19.26
C TYR A 169 5.68 11.61 -18.36
N ILE A 170 4.61 11.04 -18.93
CA ILE A 170 3.66 10.18 -18.21
C ILE A 170 4.14 8.73 -18.26
N THR A 171 4.20 8.09 -17.09
CA THR A 171 4.25 6.64 -16.96
C THR A 171 2.96 6.19 -16.28
N LEU A 172 2.14 5.44 -17.00
CA LEU A 172 0.89 4.89 -16.47
C LEU A 172 1.15 4.10 -15.18
N ASP A 173 0.18 4.15 -14.27
CA ASP A 173 0.25 3.55 -12.93
C ASP A 173 1.44 4.00 -12.04
N SER A 174 2.17 5.05 -12.43
CA SER A 174 3.37 5.50 -11.72
C SER A 174 3.38 7.01 -11.48
N THR A 175 3.12 7.81 -12.52
CA THR A 175 3.06 9.28 -12.43
C THR A 175 1.86 9.70 -11.56
N PRO A 176 2.08 10.33 -10.39
CA PRO A 176 1.00 10.84 -9.57
C PRO A 176 0.37 12.07 -10.21
N VAL A 177 -0.95 12.16 -10.10
CA VAL A 177 -1.75 13.34 -10.41
C VAL A 177 -2.34 13.84 -9.11
N ILE A 178 -1.87 15.00 -8.66
CA ILE A 178 -2.23 15.59 -7.39
C ILE A 178 -3.12 16.79 -7.68
N LEU A 179 -4.41 16.66 -7.36
CA LEU A 179 -5.41 17.70 -7.59
C LEU A 179 -5.64 18.45 -6.29
N ILE A 180 -5.37 19.76 -6.29
CA ILE A 180 -5.46 20.63 -5.10
C ILE A 180 -6.27 21.89 -5.41
N GLU A 181 -7.00 22.41 -4.42
CA GLU A 181 -7.67 23.72 -4.59
C GLU A 181 -6.67 24.83 -4.90
N LYS A 182 -5.52 24.90 -4.22
CA LYS A 182 -4.50 25.94 -4.45
C LYS A 182 -3.09 25.46 -4.12
N PHE A 183 -2.12 25.81 -4.96
CA PHE A 183 -0.69 25.61 -4.71
C PHE A 183 -0.23 26.30 -3.43
N ASN A 184 0.35 25.51 -2.53
CA ASN A 184 0.98 25.97 -1.29
C ASN A 184 2.41 25.43 -1.20
N ARG A 185 3.31 26.22 -0.59
CA ARG A 185 4.69 25.79 -0.29
C ARG A 185 4.79 25.28 1.14
N ILE A 186 5.73 24.38 1.36
CA ILE A 186 6.13 23.87 2.68
C ILE A 186 7.62 24.14 2.89
N ASP A 187 8.04 24.25 4.15
CA ASP A 187 9.45 24.41 4.51
C ASP A 187 10.22 23.08 4.37
N LYS A 188 11.55 23.16 4.30
CA LYS A 188 12.40 21.98 4.06
C LYS A 188 12.52 21.08 5.29
N GLU A 189 12.40 21.62 6.50
CA GLU A 189 12.55 20.85 7.75
C GLU A 189 11.34 19.93 7.97
N THR A 190 10.12 20.46 7.78
CA THR A 190 8.88 19.68 7.85
C THR A 190 8.87 18.57 6.80
N VAL A 191 9.32 18.83 5.57
CA VAL A 191 9.42 17.78 4.52
C VAL A 191 10.38 16.67 4.94
N VAL A 192 11.60 17.03 5.37
CA VAL A 192 12.60 16.03 5.81
C VAL A 192 12.08 15.22 6.99
N LYS A 193 11.42 15.86 7.96
CA LYS A 193 10.82 15.18 9.12
C LYS A 193 9.71 14.20 8.71
N GLN A 194 8.76 14.65 7.88
CA GLN A 194 7.67 13.80 7.39
C GLN A 194 8.20 12.63 6.55
N GLU A 195 9.20 12.88 5.69
CA GLU A 195 9.88 11.83 4.94
C GLU A 195 10.51 10.80 5.89
N GLN A 196 11.26 11.23 6.91
CA GLN A 196 11.91 10.32 7.86
C GLN A 196 10.91 9.49 8.66
N GLU A 197 9.88 10.13 9.24
CA GLU A 197 8.84 9.45 10.03
C GLU A 197 8.07 8.42 9.19
N ILE A 198 7.73 8.74 7.94
CA ILE A 198 7.00 7.84 7.04
C ILE A 198 7.90 6.69 6.55
N ASN A 199 9.14 6.96 6.15
CA ASN A 199 10.06 5.89 5.77
C ASN A 199 10.29 4.91 6.92
N HIS A 200 10.42 5.39 8.16
CA HIS A 200 10.56 4.54 9.34
C HIS A 200 9.36 3.59 9.53
N LEU A 201 8.12 4.10 9.39
CA LEU A 201 6.92 3.25 9.39
C LEU A 201 6.96 2.20 8.28
N LEU A 202 7.32 2.59 7.06
CA LEU A 202 7.36 1.67 5.91
C LEU A 202 8.37 0.56 6.13
N ASP A 203 9.55 0.87 6.66
CA ASP A 203 10.63 -0.11 6.88
C ASP A 203 10.28 -1.07 8.03
N GLN A 204 9.65 -0.58 9.10
CA GLN A 204 9.12 -1.43 10.17
C GLN A 204 7.96 -2.31 9.68
N TRP A 205 7.05 -1.78 8.86
CA TRP A 205 5.96 -2.55 8.25
C TRP A 205 6.50 -3.66 7.34
N LEU A 206 7.48 -3.36 6.49
CA LEU A 206 8.18 -4.37 5.68
C LEU A 206 8.81 -5.45 6.56
N LYS A 207 9.50 -5.07 7.64
CA LYS A 207 10.13 -6.02 8.57
C LYS A 207 9.10 -6.89 9.30
N ALA A 208 7.93 -6.34 9.60
CA ALA A 208 6.83 -7.11 10.16
C ALA A 208 6.27 -8.13 9.16
N VAL A 209 6.08 -7.75 7.89
CA VAL A 209 5.74 -8.69 6.81
C VAL A 209 6.82 -9.76 6.65
N GLU A 210 8.10 -9.39 6.71
CA GLU A 210 9.23 -10.31 6.55
C GLU A 210 9.34 -11.32 7.70
N SER A 211 9.38 -10.87 8.95
CA SER A 211 9.71 -11.72 10.11
C SER A 211 8.80 -11.54 11.32
N GLY A 212 8.00 -10.46 11.35
CA GLY A 212 7.19 -10.10 12.50
C GLY A 212 5.95 -10.96 12.72
N SER A 213 5.33 -10.74 13.87
CA SER A 213 4.08 -11.40 14.25
C SER A 213 2.85 -10.77 13.56
N TYR A 214 1.72 -11.49 13.56
CA TYR A 214 0.43 -10.96 13.12
C TYR A 214 0.04 -9.66 13.83
N HIS A 215 0.27 -9.58 15.14
CA HIS A 215 -0.07 -8.40 15.95
C HIS A 215 0.83 -7.21 15.63
N GLU A 216 2.12 -7.47 15.41
CA GLU A 216 3.10 -6.46 15.01
C GLU A 216 2.74 -5.88 13.64
N TYR A 217 2.46 -6.72 12.65
CA TYR A 217 1.97 -6.28 11.34
C TYR A 217 0.67 -5.46 11.43
N LEU A 218 -0.32 -5.92 12.20
CA LEU A 218 -1.55 -5.15 12.39
C LEU A 218 -1.34 -3.86 13.19
N SER A 219 -0.27 -3.73 14.00
CA SER A 219 -0.01 -2.53 14.79
C SER A 219 0.29 -1.28 13.93
N PHE A 220 0.67 -1.45 12.67
CA PHE A 220 0.84 -0.35 11.71
C PHE A 220 -0.48 0.16 11.13
N TYR A 221 -1.59 -0.57 11.28
CA TYR A 221 -2.90 -0.19 10.75
C TYR A 221 -3.71 0.60 11.78
N SER A 222 -4.62 1.44 11.29
CA SER A 222 -5.62 2.12 12.13
C SER A 222 -6.67 1.11 12.62
N ASP A 223 -7.16 1.24 13.86
CA ASP A 223 -8.24 0.40 14.38
C ASP A 223 -9.55 0.52 13.56
N GLU A 224 -9.67 1.60 12.78
CA GLU A 224 -10.78 1.87 11.85
C GLU A 224 -10.59 1.18 10.48
N TYR A 225 -9.42 0.58 10.22
CA TYR A 225 -9.14 -0.15 8.99
C TYR A 225 -8.62 -1.57 9.22
N LEU A 226 -9.39 -2.56 8.75
CA LEU A 226 -8.96 -3.96 8.68
C LEU A 226 -8.40 -4.26 7.27
N PRO A 227 -7.09 -4.55 7.12
CA PRO A 227 -6.51 -5.00 5.86
C PRO A 227 -7.00 -6.40 5.43
N GLU A 228 -6.79 -6.74 4.16
CA GLU A 228 -6.92 -8.13 3.70
C GLU A 228 -5.81 -8.97 4.34
N ILE A 229 -6.17 -10.06 5.02
CA ILE A 229 -5.25 -10.76 5.93
C ILE A 229 -5.38 -12.30 5.94
N ASP A 230 -6.21 -12.84 5.05
CA ASP A 230 -6.38 -14.28 4.83
C ASP A 230 -5.08 -14.97 4.36
N TRP A 231 -4.21 -14.23 3.66
CA TRP A 231 -2.89 -14.66 3.21
C TRP A 231 -1.90 -14.89 4.36
N TRP A 232 -2.08 -14.23 5.51
CA TRP A 232 -1.06 -14.18 6.57
C TRP A 232 -0.71 -15.55 7.15
N THR A 233 -1.70 -16.42 7.34
CA THR A 233 -1.47 -17.77 7.92
C THR A 233 -0.60 -18.62 6.99
N LYS A 234 -0.93 -18.65 5.70
CA LYS A 234 -0.13 -19.33 4.68
C LYS A 234 1.28 -18.74 4.61
N TRP A 235 1.41 -17.42 4.73
CA TRP A 235 2.70 -16.74 4.72
C TRP A 235 3.57 -17.07 5.94
N MET A 236 2.99 -17.20 7.14
CA MET A 236 3.71 -17.69 8.32
C MET A 236 4.18 -19.15 8.15
N GLU A 237 3.34 -20.02 7.57
CA GLU A 237 3.71 -21.41 7.30
C GLU A 237 4.88 -21.52 6.32
N ILE A 238 4.83 -20.76 5.22
CA ILE A 238 5.92 -20.65 4.23
C ILE A 238 7.22 -20.20 4.91
N ARG A 239 7.18 -19.07 5.63
CA ARG A 239 8.36 -18.52 6.32
C ARG A 239 8.99 -19.52 7.29
N LYS A 240 8.16 -20.19 8.09
CA LYS A 240 8.60 -21.20 9.07
C LYS A 240 9.23 -22.43 8.41
N ASN A 241 8.67 -22.89 7.28
CA ASN A 241 9.17 -24.09 6.60
C ASN A 241 10.45 -23.82 5.79
N SER A 242 10.72 -22.56 5.44
CA SER A 242 11.94 -22.10 4.78
C SER A 242 12.92 -21.43 5.76
N SER A 243 12.96 -21.83 7.03
CA SER A 243 13.85 -21.27 8.06
C SER A 243 15.20 -22.01 8.20
N GLY A 244 15.97 -22.12 7.10
CA GLY A 244 17.40 -22.47 7.11
C GLY A 244 18.32 -21.24 7.11
N PRO A 245 19.64 -21.41 7.31
CA PRO A 245 20.59 -20.29 7.41
C PRO A 245 20.72 -19.44 6.13
N ASP A 246 20.57 -20.05 4.94
CA ASP A 246 20.70 -19.36 3.64
C ASP A 246 19.36 -19.06 2.95
N SER A 247 18.22 -19.42 3.56
CA SER A 247 16.88 -19.35 2.94
C SER A 247 16.02 -18.19 3.46
N GLY A 248 16.65 -17.05 3.75
CA GLY A 248 15.94 -15.85 4.21
C GLY A 248 15.03 -15.25 3.14
N PHE A 249 13.82 -14.87 3.53
CA PHE A 249 13.01 -13.93 2.75
C PHE A 249 13.47 -12.53 3.08
N LYS A 250 13.64 -11.68 2.07
CA LYS A 250 13.80 -10.24 2.26
C LYS A 250 12.69 -9.50 1.54
N ILE A 251 11.97 -8.63 2.24
CA ILE A 251 10.89 -7.84 1.64
C ILE A 251 11.38 -6.41 1.46
N GLU A 252 11.31 -5.91 0.23
CA GLU A 252 11.99 -4.68 -0.18
C GLU A 252 11.02 -3.71 -0.85
N ARG A 253 11.32 -2.41 -0.72
CA ARG A 253 10.68 -1.34 -1.48
C ARG A 253 11.73 -0.56 -2.26
N ASP A 254 11.44 -0.27 -3.52
CA ASP A 254 12.24 0.58 -4.38
C ASP A 254 11.38 1.76 -4.87
N ARG A 255 12.02 2.82 -5.41
CA ARG A 255 11.36 3.96 -6.07
C ARG A 255 10.14 4.52 -5.31
N THR A 256 10.30 4.72 -3.99
CA THR A 256 9.21 5.21 -3.12
C THR A 256 8.91 6.70 -3.35
N GLY A 257 7.69 7.01 -3.77
CA GLY A 257 7.10 8.35 -3.71
C GLY A 257 6.17 8.50 -2.51
N ILE A 258 6.13 9.70 -1.93
CA ILE A 258 5.29 10.07 -0.78
C ILE A 258 4.61 11.40 -1.10
N TYR A 259 3.28 11.36 -1.18
CA TYR A 259 2.44 12.50 -1.55
C TYR A 259 1.49 12.84 -0.39
N TYR A 260 1.01 14.08 -0.31
CA TYR A 260 0.15 14.54 0.78
C TYR A 260 -1.05 15.33 0.26
N HIS A 261 -2.24 15.02 0.79
CA HIS A 261 -3.46 15.76 0.53
C HIS A 261 -4.43 15.61 1.70
N ASP A 262 -4.87 16.74 2.28
CA ASP A 262 -5.93 16.80 3.29
C ASP A 262 -5.82 15.71 4.37
N GLN A 263 -4.78 15.81 5.20
CA GLN A 263 -4.41 14.89 6.29
C GLN A 263 -3.96 13.48 5.86
N VAL A 264 -4.25 13.05 4.63
CA VAL A 264 -3.85 11.75 4.08
C VAL A 264 -2.51 11.84 3.33
N PHE A 265 -1.58 10.96 3.67
CA PHE A 265 -0.38 10.70 2.90
C PHE A 265 -0.60 9.47 2.01
N VAL A 266 -0.04 9.47 0.80
CA VAL A 266 -0.03 8.31 -0.11
C VAL A 266 1.41 7.93 -0.38
N ALA A 267 1.80 6.74 0.07
CA ALA A 267 3.06 6.12 -0.28
C ALA A 267 2.85 5.15 -1.46
N LEU A 268 3.56 5.36 -2.57
CA LEU A 268 3.60 4.44 -3.71
C LEU A 268 5.04 3.96 -3.89
N PHE A 269 5.25 2.65 -4.00
CA PHE A 269 6.58 2.06 -4.19
C PHE A 269 6.53 0.77 -5.00
N ASP A 270 7.64 0.47 -5.66
CA ASP A 270 7.89 -0.85 -6.26
C ASP A 270 8.12 -1.84 -5.12
N TYR A 271 7.28 -2.86 -5.03
CA TYR A 271 7.28 -3.83 -3.93
C TYR A 271 7.87 -5.15 -4.41
N SER A 272 8.98 -5.56 -3.80
CA SER A 272 9.77 -6.71 -4.23
C SER A 272 9.96 -7.71 -3.09
N ALA A 273 10.12 -8.98 -3.43
CA ALA A 273 10.60 -10.01 -2.51
C ALA A 273 11.87 -10.64 -3.07
N THR A 274 12.93 -10.67 -2.29
CA THR A 274 14.14 -11.43 -2.60
C THR A 274 14.06 -12.79 -1.91
N LEU A 275 14.18 -13.84 -2.72
CA LEU A 275 13.92 -15.25 -2.39
C LEU A 275 15.04 -16.09 -3.01
N ASN A 276 15.80 -16.87 -2.22
CA ASN A 276 16.94 -17.65 -2.72
C ASN A 276 17.90 -16.83 -3.62
N ASN A 277 18.19 -15.58 -3.23
CA ASN A 277 18.96 -14.58 -3.98
C ASN A 277 18.36 -14.09 -5.32
N GLU A 278 17.15 -14.53 -5.70
CA GLU A 278 16.38 -13.97 -6.82
C GLU A 278 15.47 -12.83 -6.32
N LYS A 279 15.64 -11.60 -6.84
CA LYS A 279 14.76 -10.45 -6.55
C LYS A 279 13.57 -10.43 -7.49
N LEU A 280 12.37 -10.67 -6.97
CA LEU A 280 11.11 -10.69 -7.71
C LEU A 280 10.29 -9.42 -7.45
N LEU A 281 10.09 -8.60 -8.48
CA LEU A 281 9.16 -7.47 -8.42
C LEU A 281 7.72 -7.98 -8.40
N LEU A 282 7.00 -7.75 -7.30
CA LEU A 282 5.62 -8.22 -7.10
C LEU A 282 4.59 -7.29 -7.74
N GLY A 283 4.93 -6.00 -7.87
CA GLY A 283 4.09 -4.94 -8.43
C GLY A 283 4.29 -3.62 -7.69
N LYS A 284 3.44 -2.62 -7.93
CA LYS A 284 3.44 -1.36 -7.20
C LYS A 284 2.46 -1.41 -6.03
N ARG A 285 2.95 -1.24 -4.80
CA ARG A 285 2.12 -1.17 -3.59
C ARG A 285 1.79 0.28 -3.25
N LYS A 286 0.52 0.55 -2.98
CA LYS A 286 -0.01 1.87 -2.60
C LYS A 286 -0.57 1.80 -1.18
N LEU A 287 0.00 2.56 -0.24
CA LEU A 287 -0.50 2.69 1.13
C LEU A 287 -1.03 4.12 1.35
N PHE A 288 -2.18 4.22 2.01
CA PHE A 288 -2.77 5.47 2.50
C PHE A 288 -2.52 5.56 4.00
N LEU A 289 -1.88 6.64 4.45
CA LEU A 289 -1.46 6.85 5.83
C LEU A 289 -2.09 8.13 6.39
N GLU A 290 -2.38 8.14 7.68
CA GLU A 290 -2.83 9.31 8.45
C GLU A 290 -1.97 9.44 9.71
N LYS A 291 -1.70 10.67 10.18
CA LYS A 291 -0.97 10.90 11.45
C LYS A 291 -1.97 11.17 12.58
N LYS A 292 -2.15 10.18 13.46
CA LYS A 292 -3.05 10.23 14.63
C LYS A 292 -2.22 10.10 15.91
N ASP A 293 -2.42 11.00 16.87
CA ASP A 293 -1.68 11.01 18.14
C ASP A 293 -0.14 10.95 17.98
N GLN A 294 0.37 11.75 17.03
CA GLN A 294 1.78 11.79 16.57
C GLN A 294 2.32 10.53 15.88
N VAL A 295 1.54 9.47 15.74
CA VAL A 295 1.95 8.22 15.09
C VAL A 295 1.25 8.09 13.73
N TYR A 296 2.00 7.69 12.70
CA TYR A 296 1.39 7.35 11.41
C TYR A 296 0.71 5.98 11.47
N LYS A 297 -0.45 5.87 10.84
CA LYS A 297 -1.22 4.62 10.73
C LYS A 297 -1.66 4.41 9.29
N ILE A 298 -1.56 3.16 8.82
CA ILE A 298 -2.11 2.74 7.54
C ILE A 298 -3.64 2.73 7.67
N ILE A 299 -4.29 3.66 6.99
CA ILE A 299 -5.75 3.76 6.89
C ILE A 299 -6.30 3.05 5.66
N GLY A 300 -5.48 2.75 4.65
CA GLY A 300 -5.89 2.02 3.46
C GLY A 300 -4.71 1.43 2.69
N GLU A 301 -4.92 0.38 1.90
CA GLU A 301 -3.91 -0.14 0.99
C GLU A 301 -4.50 -0.71 -0.30
N ALA A 302 -3.69 -0.77 -1.35
CA ALA A 302 -4.00 -1.41 -2.61
C ALA A 302 -2.71 -1.85 -3.33
N TYR A 303 -2.84 -2.72 -4.33
CA TYR A 303 -1.86 -2.78 -5.41
C TYR A 303 -2.28 -1.79 -6.50
N GLN A 304 -1.38 -0.89 -6.90
CA GLN A 304 -1.57 -0.04 -8.07
C GLN A 304 -1.38 -0.87 -9.35
N THR A 305 -0.37 -1.75 -9.33
CA THR A 305 -0.13 -2.80 -10.33
C THR A 305 0.26 -4.09 -9.63
N VAL A 306 0.05 -5.21 -10.32
CA VAL A 306 0.59 -6.53 -9.96
C VAL A 306 1.39 -7.01 -11.18
N SER A 307 2.59 -7.54 -10.94
CA SER A 307 3.39 -8.13 -12.02
C SER A 307 2.64 -9.32 -12.63
N LYS A 308 2.60 -9.41 -13.97
CA LYS A 308 1.78 -10.38 -14.71
C LYS A 308 1.95 -11.84 -14.23
N GLU A 309 3.17 -12.21 -13.83
CA GLU A 309 3.50 -13.55 -13.30
C GLU A 309 2.71 -13.91 -12.02
N PHE A 310 2.30 -12.92 -11.22
CA PHE A 310 1.67 -13.13 -9.92
C PHE A 310 0.16 -12.82 -9.91
N MET A 311 -0.47 -12.62 -11.07
CA MET A 311 -1.91 -12.39 -11.22
C MET A 311 -2.73 -13.70 -11.13
N THR A 312 -2.62 -14.42 -10.01
CA THR A 312 -3.10 -15.82 -9.86
C THR A 312 -4.27 -16.01 -8.90
N GLY A 313 -4.95 -14.93 -8.50
CA GLY A 313 -6.04 -14.96 -7.52
C GLY A 313 -5.58 -15.17 -6.06
N GLN A 314 -4.27 -15.20 -5.83
CA GLN A 314 -3.62 -15.14 -4.53
C GLN A 314 -2.90 -13.79 -4.39
N THR A 315 -2.57 -13.37 -3.17
CA THR A 315 -1.69 -12.20 -2.97
C THR A 315 -0.34 -12.41 -3.66
N PRO A 316 0.24 -11.40 -4.33
CA PRO A 316 1.48 -11.54 -5.10
C PRO A 316 2.66 -12.14 -4.31
N LEU A 317 2.78 -11.80 -3.02
CA LEU A 317 3.82 -12.34 -2.12
C LEU A 317 3.72 -13.87 -1.96
N LEU A 318 2.51 -14.41 -1.75
CA LEU A 318 2.28 -15.86 -1.69
C LEU A 318 2.59 -16.52 -3.03
N ALA A 319 2.17 -15.90 -4.15
CA ALA A 319 2.41 -16.44 -5.48
C ALA A 319 3.91 -16.55 -5.79
N ALA A 320 4.69 -15.51 -5.48
CA ALA A 320 6.14 -15.50 -5.64
C ALA A 320 6.83 -16.56 -4.77
N ALA A 321 6.46 -16.68 -3.49
CA ALA A 321 7.07 -17.68 -2.61
C ALA A 321 6.72 -19.12 -3.02
N LEU A 322 5.47 -19.36 -3.46
CA LEU A 322 5.05 -20.66 -4.00
C LEU A 322 5.73 -21.01 -5.34
N LYS A 323 6.03 -20.02 -6.19
CA LYS A 323 6.87 -20.20 -7.39
C LYS A 323 8.25 -20.72 -6.99
N VAL A 324 8.96 -20.01 -6.10
CA VAL A 324 10.34 -20.35 -5.73
C VAL A 324 10.44 -21.71 -5.04
N MET A 325 9.53 -22.05 -4.11
CA MET A 325 9.52 -23.38 -3.47
C MET A 325 9.27 -24.52 -4.48
N ARG A 326 8.42 -24.30 -5.50
CA ARG A 326 8.21 -25.28 -6.58
C ARG A 326 9.44 -25.45 -7.48
N SER A 327 10.20 -24.38 -7.71
CA SER A 327 11.47 -24.45 -8.44
C SER A 327 12.52 -25.23 -7.64
N ALA A 328 12.66 -24.95 -6.34
CA ALA A 328 13.58 -25.66 -5.44
C ALA A 328 13.24 -27.16 -5.36
N SER A 329 11.96 -27.53 -5.22
CA SER A 329 11.51 -28.93 -5.22
C SER A 329 11.74 -29.69 -6.54
N LYS A 330 12.06 -29.00 -7.65
CA LYS A 330 12.48 -29.62 -8.91
C LYS A 330 14.00 -29.76 -9.05
N GLN A 331 14.77 -29.26 -8.09
CA GLN A 331 16.23 -29.22 -8.09
C GLN A 331 16.82 -30.01 -6.90
N GLU A 332 16.37 -31.25 -6.69
CA GLU A 332 17.08 -32.20 -5.82
C GLU A 332 17.83 -33.25 -6.65
N PRO A 333 19.16 -33.37 -6.51
CA PRO A 333 19.88 -34.55 -6.97
C PRO A 333 19.58 -35.73 -6.05
N VAL A 334 19.44 -36.93 -6.62
CA VAL A 334 19.16 -38.16 -5.88
C VAL A 334 20.33 -38.49 -4.94
N VAL A 335 20.10 -38.37 -3.62
CA VAL A 335 21.01 -38.89 -2.59
C VAL A 335 20.24 -39.85 -1.68
N GLU A 336 20.53 -41.13 -1.86
CA GLU A 336 19.94 -42.24 -1.13
C GLU A 336 20.47 -42.29 0.33
N THR A 337 19.57 -42.29 1.33
CA THR A 337 19.95 -42.53 2.74
C THR A 337 18.93 -43.40 3.49
N LYS A 338 19.45 -44.34 4.29
CA LYS A 338 18.69 -45.22 5.18
C LYS A 338 18.47 -44.57 6.57
N PRO A 339 17.45 -45.01 7.35
CA PRO A 339 16.98 -44.30 8.55
C PRO A 339 17.62 -44.77 9.87
N ILE A 340 17.70 -43.86 10.86
CA ILE A 340 17.96 -44.14 12.29
C ILE A 340 16.99 -43.32 13.17
N ILE A 341 16.75 -43.74 14.42
CA ILE A 341 15.50 -43.55 15.19
C ILE A 341 15.71 -42.84 16.57
N THR A 342 14.76 -41.97 16.98
CA THR A 342 14.50 -41.41 18.36
C THR A 342 15.58 -40.51 19.02
N ALA A 343 15.36 -39.69 20.07
CA ALA A 343 14.27 -39.58 21.09
C ALA A 343 14.04 -38.12 21.62
N LYS A 344 13.21 -37.94 22.68
CA LYS A 344 12.81 -36.64 23.31
C LYS A 344 12.69 -36.73 24.85
N PRO A 345 13.07 -35.68 25.63
CA PRO A 345 12.27 -35.13 26.76
C PRO A 345 12.25 -33.56 26.80
N SER A 346 11.48 -32.76 27.58
CA SER A 346 10.17 -32.90 28.26
C SER A 346 10.06 -32.80 29.81
N LEU A 347 10.29 -31.63 30.43
CA LEU A 347 10.05 -31.26 31.87
C LEU A 347 9.88 -29.72 32.03
N GLU A 348 9.50 -29.17 33.20
CA GLU A 348 8.16 -28.81 33.72
C GLU A 348 8.32 -27.59 34.68
N THR A 349 7.23 -26.99 35.21
CA THR A 349 7.20 -25.69 35.96
C THR A 349 6.47 -25.76 37.31
N LYS A 350 6.62 -24.76 38.22
CA LYS A 350 5.74 -24.55 39.40
C LYS A 350 5.57 -23.05 39.81
N PRO A 351 4.50 -22.65 40.57
CA PRO A 351 3.71 -21.41 40.40
C PRO A 351 3.81 -20.48 41.66
N VAL A 352 2.94 -19.50 42.04
CA VAL A 352 1.49 -19.21 41.84
C VAL A 352 1.18 -17.71 42.06
N GLN A 353 0.15 -17.14 41.42
CA GLN A 353 -0.74 -16.15 42.07
C GLN A 353 -2.19 -16.22 41.52
N GLU A 354 -3.17 -15.83 42.34
CA GLU A 354 -4.59 -16.16 42.16
C GLU A 354 -5.23 -15.57 40.89
N THR A 355 -5.70 -16.46 40.01
CA THR A 355 -6.58 -16.14 38.88
C THR A 355 -7.55 -17.30 38.68
N LYS A 356 -8.78 -17.03 38.17
CA LYS A 356 -9.65 -18.09 37.64
C LYS A 356 -8.84 -18.86 36.60
N SER A 357 -8.77 -20.18 36.70
CA SER A 357 -7.89 -20.94 35.81
C SER A 357 -8.30 -20.71 34.35
N ILE A 358 -7.34 -20.66 33.43
CA ILE A 358 -7.63 -20.54 32.00
C ILE A 358 -8.60 -21.64 31.54
N GLN A 359 -8.48 -22.84 32.13
CA GLN A 359 -9.39 -23.94 31.88
C GLN A 359 -10.84 -23.61 32.27
N ASP A 360 -11.08 -22.93 33.39
CA ASP A 360 -12.42 -22.50 33.80
C ASP A 360 -13.02 -21.46 32.84
N ILE A 361 -12.18 -20.58 32.28
CA ILE A 361 -12.62 -19.59 31.28
C ILE A 361 -13.05 -20.31 29.99
N VAL A 362 -12.26 -21.29 29.52
CA VAL A 362 -12.61 -22.11 28.36
C VAL A 362 -13.83 -23.00 28.64
N ASN A 363 -13.97 -23.56 29.84
CA ASN A 363 -15.15 -24.33 30.25
C ASN A 363 -16.43 -23.47 30.26
N GLN A 364 -16.36 -22.21 30.73
CA GLN A 364 -17.49 -21.29 30.67
C GLN A 364 -17.84 -20.88 29.23
N TRP A 365 -16.87 -20.78 28.33
CA TRP A 365 -17.08 -20.57 26.90
C TRP A 365 -17.74 -21.78 26.22
N LEU A 366 -17.29 -23.01 26.52
CA LEU A 366 -17.93 -24.26 26.09
C LEU A 366 -19.37 -24.38 26.61
N ALA A 367 -19.61 -24.00 27.86
CA ALA A 367 -20.94 -23.99 28.46
C ALA A 367 -21.86 -22.97 27.77
N ALA A 368 -21.41 -21.73 27.54
CA ALA A 368 -22.18 -20.71 26.84
C ALA A 368 -22.55 -21.14 25.40
N TRP A 369 -21.65 -21.84 24.70
CA TRP A 369 -21.95 -22.41 23.38
C TRP A 369 -22.97 -23.55 23.46
N SER A 370 -22.85 -24.46 24.43
CA SER A 370 -23.81 -25.56 24.63
C SER A 370 -25.22 -25.05 24.99
N THR A 371 -25.32 -24.04 25.86
CA THR A 371 -26.59 -23.42 26.25
C THR A 371 -27.12 -22.42 25.22
N LYS A 372 -26.36 -22.13 24.16
CA LYS A 372 -26.65 -21.11 23.13
C LYS A 372 -26.85 -19.70 23.72
N ASP A 373 -26.18 -19.40 24.84
CA ASP A 373 -26.12 -18.05 25.39
C ASP A 373 -25.16 -17.23 24.54
N MET A 374 -25.71 -16.65 23.47
CA MET A 374 -24.90 -16.07 22.41
C MET A 374 -24.25 -14.75 22.78
N ASP A 375 -24.79 -14.04 23.78
CA ASP A 375 -24.22 -12.76 24.24
C ASP A 375 -23.10 -13.02 25.26
N LYS A 376 -23.27 -14.02 26.16
CA LYS A 376 -22.15 -14.53 26.99
C LYS A 376 -21.07 -15.16 26.14
N TYR A 377 -21.42 -15.95 25.11
CA TYR A 377 -20.46 -16.50 24.14
C TYR A 377 -19.68 -15.38 23.44
N ALA A 378 -20.37 -14.34 22.93
CA ALA A 378 -19.74 -13.18 22.32
C ALA A 378 -18.80 -12.41 23.28
N SER A 379 -19.09 -12.44 24.59
CA SER A 379 -18.29 -11.76 25.63
C SER A 379 -16.88 -12.34 25.82
N PHE A 380 -16.65 -13.61 25.48
CA PHE A 380 -15.32 -14.23 25.58
C PHE A 380 -14.36 -13.74 24.49
N TYR A 381 -14.86 -13.13 23.41
CA TYR A 381 -14.03 -12.70 22.29
C TYR A 381 -13.45 -11.30 22.47
N ALA A 382 -12.17 -11.15 22.15
CA ALA A 382 -11.49 -9.86 22.07
C ALA A 382 -12.08 -9.05 20.90
N ASN A 383 -12.12 -7.72 21.00
CA ASN A 383 -12.71 -6.88 19.94
C ASN A 383 -11.97 -7.02 18.59
N ASN A 384 -10.66 -7.31 18.64
CA ASN A 384 -9.80 -7.62 17.50
C ASN A 384 -9.76 -9.13 17.13
N PHE A 385 -10.76 -9.93 17.53
CA PHE A 385 -10.83 -11.35 17.19
C PHE A 385 -10.91 -11.57 15.66
N TYR A 386 -10.16 -12.57 15.16
CA TYR A 386 -10.22 -13.02 13.77
C TYR A 386 -9.99 -14.54 13.63
N SER A 387 -10.85 -15.26 12.92
CA SER A 387 -10.69 -16.69 12.55
C SER A 387 -11.57 -17.06 11.35
N ASP A 388 -11.20 -18.09 10.59
CA ASP A 388 -11.88 -18.53 9.34
C ASP A 388 -12.25 -17.38 8.37
N GLY A 389 -11.40 -16.34 8.25
CA GLY A 389 -11.70 -15.17 7.42
C GLY A 389 -12.70 -14.16 8.02
N MET A 390 -13.07 -14.30 9.29
CA MET A 390 -14.15 -13.56 9.95
C MET A 390 -13.67 -12.82 11.19
N ASN A 391 -14.00 -11.53 11.27
CA ASN A 391 -13.86 -10.72 12.48
C ASN A 391 -14.93 -11.07 13.53
N LYS A 392 -14.80 -10.54 14.77
CA LYS A 392 -15.74 -10.77 15.88
C LYS A 392 -17.21 -10.68 15.48
N LYS A 393 -17.61 -9.63 14.72
CA LYS A 393 -19.01 -9.41 14.30
C LYS A 393 -19.49 -10.56 13.41
N LYS A 394 -18.79 -10.81 12.29
CA LYS A 394 -19.15 -11.89 11.34
C LYS A 394 -19.09 -13.28 11.98
N TRP A 395 -18.13 -13.50 12.88
CA TRP A 395 -17.98 -14.77 13.62
C TRP A 395 -19.17 -15.02 14.55
N VAL A 396 -19.50 -14.05 15.41
CA VAL A 396 -20.64 -14.16 16.34
C VAL A 396 -21.94 -14.32 15.56
N GLU A 397 -22.13 -13.60 14.45
CA GLU A 397 -23.30 -13.72 13.58
C GLU A 397 -23.43 -15.13 12.95
N ARG A 398 -22.33 -15.67 12.36
CA ARG A 398 -22.28 -17.06 11.88
C ARG A 398 -22.62 -18.05 12.99
N LYS A 399 -22.13 -17.85 14.21
CA LYS A 399 -22.39 -18.72 15.37
C LYS A 399 -23.85 -18.59 15.87
N LYS A 400 -24.43 -17.38 15.88
CA LYS A 400 -25.86 -17.15 16.16
C LYS A 400 -26.73 -17.92 15.15
N ASN A 401 -26.39 -17.87 13.86
CA ASN A 401 -27.08 -18.64 12.81
C ASN A 401 -26.95 -20.16 12.97
N ILE A 402 -25.78 -20.68 13.37
CA ILE A 402 -25.60 -22.12 13.66
C ILE A 402 -26.43 -22.54 14.89
N ALA A 403 -26.42 -21.73 15.95
CA ALA A 403 -27.18 -21.99 17.17
C ALA A 403 -28.70 -22.02 16.92
N GLY A 404 -29.23 -21.07 16.14
CA GLY A 404 -30.65 -21.00 15.80
C GLY A 404 -31.15 -22.16 14.93
N ARG A 405 -30.28 -22.75 14.09
CA ARG A 405 -30.63 -23.89 13.20
C ARG A 405 -30.56 -25.27 13.88
N ASN A 406 -30.06 -25.36 15.10
CA ASN A 406 -29.89 -26.63 15.81
C ASN A 406 -30.73 -26.63 17.08
N ASN A 407 -31.59 -27.65 17.27
CA ASN A 407 -32.38 -27.83 18.49
C ASN A 407 -31.49 -28.13 19.70
N ILE A 408 -30.46 -28.94 19.51
CA ILE A 408 -29.47 -29.32 20.53
C ILE A 408 -28.07 -28.88 20.07
N ILE A 409 -27.27 -28.36 21.00
CA ILE A 409 -25.81 -28.25 20.90
C ILE A 409 -25.23 -28.81 22.20
N LYS A 410 -24.29 -29.74 22.10
CA LYS A 410 -23.46 -30.21 23.21
C LYS A 410 -22.01 -30.10 22.78
N VAL A 411 -21.18 -29.42 23.58
CA VAL A 411 -19.73 -29.41 23.38
C VAL A 411 -19.02 -29.69 24.70
N SER A 412 -17.97 -30.51 24.66
CA SER A 412 -17.09 -30.76 25.80
C SER A 412 -15.63 -30.69 25.37
N GLY A 413 -14.74 -30.44 26.33
CA GLY A 413 -13.29 -30.45 26.15
C GLY A 413 -12.62 -31.44 27.10
N LYS A 414 -11.59 -32.13 26.61
CA LYS A 414 -10.74 -33.05 27.38
C LYS A 414 -9.28 -32.97 26.91
N LYS A 415 -8.35 -33.48 27.71
CA LYS A 415 -6.90 -33.43 27.42
C LYS A 415 -6.38 -32.00 27.17
N PHE A 416 -6.75 -31.06 28.04
CA PHE A 416 -6.28 -29.68 27.96
C PHE A 416 -4.75 -29.60 28.09
N GLN A 417 -4.14 -28.81 27.21
CA GLN A 417 -2.74 -28.37 27.27
C GLN A 417 -2.76 -26.85 27.25
N ILE A 418 -2.22 -26.24 28.29
CA ILE A 418 -2.27 -24.79 28.51
C ILE A 418 -0.83 -24.27 28.52
N ARG A 419 -0.54 -23.30 27.66
CA ARG A 419 0.75 -22.60 27.59
C ARG A 419 0.50 -21.13 27.81
N GLN A 420 0.77 -20.65 29.01
CA GLN A 420 0.48 -19.29 29.43
C GLN A 420 1.77 -18.46 29.54
N THR A 421 1.65 -17.18 29.19
CA THR A 421 2.59 -16.09 29.45
C THR A 421 1.82 -14.99 30.20
N ASN A 422 2.46 -13.85 30.51
CA ASN A 422 1.79 -12.73 31.18
C ASN A 422 0.59 -12.18 30.38
N ASP A 423 0.77 -12.01 29.07
CA ASP A 423 -0.18 -11.29 28.21
C ASP A 423 -0.94 -12.19 27.22
N THR A 424 -0.45 -13.41 26.99
CA THR A 424 -1.03 -14.36 26.03
C THR A 424 -1.11 -15.79 26.59
N CYS A 425 -2.08 -16.56 26.11
CA CYS A 425 -2.21 -17.98 26.45
C CYS A 425 -2.71 -18.79 25.24
N GLU A 426 -2.00 -19.88 24.92
CA GLU A 426 -2.46 -20.91 23.99
C GLU A 426 -3.11 -22.05 24.79
N VAL A 427 -4.33 -22.43 24.42
CA VAL A 427 -5.04 -23.58 24.98
C VAL A 427 -5.38 -24.54 23.86
N THR A 428 -4.84 -25.75 23.93
CA THR A 428 -5.16 -26.85 23.00
C THR A 428 -5.88 -27.97 23.75
N PHE A 429 -6.98 -28.47 23.21
CA PHE A 429 -7.73 -29.56 23.82
C PHE A 429 -8.46 -30.41 22.78
N PHE A 430 -8.79 -31.63 23.14
CA PHE A 430 -9.65 -32.48 22.32
C PHE A 430 -11.12 -32.12 22.61
N GLN A 431 -11.87 -31.77 21.57
CA GLN A 431 -13.29 -31.40 21.68
C GLN A 431 -14.16 -32.56 21.17
N ASP A 432 -15.21 -32.88 21.90
CA ASP A 432 -16.35 -33.63 21.38
C ASP A 432 -17.48 -32.62 21.09
N TYR A 433 -18.06 -32.64 19.89
CA TYR A 433 -19.16 -31.77 19.49
C TYR A 433 -20.32 -32.59 18.93
N GLN A 434 -21.53 -32.27 19.37
CA GLN A 434 -22.77 -32.84 18.86
C GLN A 434 -23.80 -31.72 18.64
N SER A 435 -24.47 -31.74 17.50
CA SER A 435 -25.67 -30.95 17.25
C SER A 435 -26.77 -31.79 16.59
N SER A 436 -27.81 -31.17 16.03
CA SER A 436 -29.05 -31.88 15.65
C SER A 436 -28.93 -32.82 14.44
N GLY A 437 -27.81 -32.76 13.70
CA GLY A 437 -27.51 -33.67 12.60
C GLY A 437 -26.01 -33.85 12.33
N LEU A 438 -25.16 -33.50 13.31
CA LEU A 438 -23.70 -33.55 13.17
C LEU A 438 -23.06 -33.97 14.49
N THR A 439 -22.15 -34.94 14.44
CA THR A 439 -21.27 -35.30 15.56
C THR A 439 -19.84 -35.28 15.04
N THR A 440 -18.95 -34.52 15.66
CA THR A 440 -17.53 -34.41 15.26
C THR A 440 -16.61 -34.45 16.46
N GLN A 441 -15.38 -34.88 16.21
CA GLN A 441 -14.31 -35.00 17.20
C GLN A 441 -13.00 -34.48 16.59
N GLY A 442 -12.11 -33.95 17.43
CA GLY A 442 -10.89 -33.33 16.93
C GLY A 442 -10.18 -32.46 17.96
N THR A 443 -9.11 -31.80 17.51
CA THR A 443 -8.30 -30.90 18.32
C THR A 443 -8.72 -29.46 18.08
N LYS A 444 -9.15 -28.79 19.15
CA LYS A 444 -9.42 -27.36 19.21
C LYS A 444 -8.19 -26.64 19.75
N LYS A 445 -7.85 -25.50 19.17
CA LYS A 445 -6.90 -24.54 19.72
C LYS A 445 -7.58 -23.18 19.88
N LEU A 446 -7.35 -22.52 21.01
CA LEU A 446 -7.77 -21.16 21.32
C LEU A 446 -6.53 -20.35 21.70
N ASN A 447 -6.37 -19.17 21.12
CA ASN A 447 -5.37 -18.20 21.55
C ASN A 447 -6.08 -17.04 22.25
N LEU A 448 -5.65 -16.78 23.49
CA LEU A 448 -6.23 -15.77 24.38
C LEU A 448 -5.21 -14.68 24.69
N THR A 449 -5.72 -13.47 24.91
CA THR A 449 -4.95 -12.31 25.39
C THR A 449 -5.56 -11.78 26.68
N ASN A 450 -4.71 -11.30 27.58
CA ASN A 450 -5.13 -10.67 28.83
C ASN A 450 -5.36 -9.18 28.59
N LYS A 451 -6.61 -8.71 28.68
CA LYS A 451 -6.94 -7.28 28.65
C LYS A 451 -7.59 -6.87 29.96
N GLY A 452 -6.88 -6.07 30.76
CA GLY A 452 -7.39 -5.53 32.03
C GLY A 452 -7.78 -6.60 33.06
N GLY A 453 -6.98 -7.68 33.18
CA GLY A 453 -7.28 -8.80 34.08
C GLY A 453 -8.33 -9.78 33.56
N SER A 454 -8.82 -9.60 32.33
CA SER A 454 -9.77 -10.51 31.67
C SER A 454 -9.16 -11.17 30.44
N TRP A 455 -9.06 -12.49 30.47
CA TRP A 455 -8.67 -13.28 29.30
C TRP A 455 -9.77 -13.29 28.24
N LYS A 456 -9.40 -12.98 27.00
CA LYS A 456 -10.29 -12.95 25.83
C LYS A 456 -9.70 -13.71 24.66
N ILE A 457 -10.50 -14.55 24.01
CA ILE A 457 -10.13 -15.30 22.80
C ILE A 457 -9.98 -14.31 21.64
N TYR A 458 -8.81 -14.28 21.00
CA TYR A 458 -8.58 -13.47 19.79
C TYR A 458 -8.43 -14.33 18.52
N GLN A 459 -8.21 -15.64 18.67
CA GLN A 459 -8.17 -16.58 17.55
C GLN A 459 -8.59 -18.00 17.99
N GLU A 460 -9.24 -18.73 17.10
CA GLU A 460 -9.49 -20.17 17.20
C GLU A 460 -8.95 -20.91 15.98
N SER A 461 -8.62 -22.18 16.15
CA SER A 461 -8.50 -23.13 15.04
C SER A 461 -9.02 -24.51 15.44
N TRP A 462 -9.32 -25.33 14.43
CA TRP A 462 -9.86 -26.67 14.56
C TRP A 462 -9.16 -27.62 13.60
N LYS A 463 -8.85 -28.82 14.06
CA LYS A 463 -8.43 -29.95 13.23
C LYS A 463 -9.27 -31.16 13.61
N GLU A 464 -10.03 -31.68 12.66
CA GLU A 464 -10.79 -32.93 12.83
C GLU A 464 -9.84 -34.12 13.11
N LYS A 465 -10.34 -35.12 13.84
CA LYS A 465 -9.58 -36.31 14.26
C LYS A 465 -9.38 -37.28 13.11
#